data_AF-A0A934FYW7-F1
#
_entry.id   AF-A0A934FYW7-F1
#
_cell.length_a   1.000
_cell.length_b   1.000
_cell.length_c   1.000
_cell.angle_alpha   90.00
_cell.angle_beta   90.00
_cell.angle_gamma   90.00
#
_symmetry.space_group_name_H-M   'P 1'
#
loop_
_entity.id
_entity.type
_entity.pdbx_description
1 polymer ?
#
loop_
_entity_poly.entity_id
_entity_poly.type
_entity_poly.pdbx_seq_one_letter_code
_entity_poly.pdbx_strand_id
1 'polypeptide(L)'
;MENALRQKAKELLESGDVKVVIGYGWNRAKTRTTPVFITRPADVDKLVWNPLCVNNLSIYLTRKFKDILALGKPAIVAKGCDIRNIVVLITEAQIKREDAVIIGMTCEGVVYRQELWKGGLKPEMMPTKCHNCDVRNPHVSDFTIGERSTFTPPETPTGMVFDKIKAIDAMDASERWNFWVGEFSRCIKCYACRQVCSLCYCERCITEKNMPQWIETSAHPRGNLSWNLTRAMHLVGRCTFCGECERACPVNIPLNLVNQKMIQVVDSAFEFKSGYDEKTHPPMIVFKPDDKDDFIK
;
A
#
# COMPACT_ATOMS: atom_id res chain seq x y z
N MET A 1 0.27 -21.30 10.37
CA MET A 1 0.37 -20.47 9.15
C MET A 1 1.77 -20.44 8.56
N GLU A 2 2.81 -20.05 9.31
CA GLU A 2 4.19 -19.96 8.77
C GLU A 2 4.67 -21.26 8.10
N ASN A 3 4.52 -22.41 8.75
CA ASN A 3 4.91 -23.70 8.17
C ASN A 3 4.14 -24.02 6.87
N ALA A 4 2.84 -23.69 6.81
CA ALA A 4 2.03 -23.90 5.61
C ALA A 4 2.51 -22.98 4.45
N LEU A 5 2.89 -21.74 4.76
CA LEU A 5 3.51 -20.84 3.80
C LEU A 5 4.83 -21.42 3.26
N ARG A 6 5.70 -21.90 4.14
CA ARG A 6 6.98 -22.53 3.74
C ARG A 6 6.77 -23.75 2.87
N GLN A 7 5.83 -24.61 3.26
CA GLN A 7 5.47 -25.80 2.50
C GLN A 7 4.96 -25.44 1.10
N LYS A 8 4.01 -24.50 0.99
CA LYS A 8 3.49 -24.06 -0.32
C LYS A 8 4.58 -23.39 -1.18
N ALA A 9 5.43 -22.56 -0.58
CA ALA A 9 6.55 -21.95 -1.28
C ALA A 9 7.54 -22.99 -1.80
N LYS A 10 7.80 -24.04 -1.01
CA LYS A 10 8.67 -25.16 -1.39
C LYS A 10 8.11 -25.91 -2.59
N GLU A 11 6.84 -26.30 -2.52
CA GLU A 11 6.13 -27.00 -3.59
C GLU A 11 6.21 -26.23 -4.92
N LEU A 12 5.92 -24.93 -4.91
CA LEU A 12 5.93 -24.08 -6.11
C LEU A 12 7.34 -23.91 -6.71
N LEU A 13 8.37 -23.91 -5.87
CA LEU A 13 9.76 -23.83 -6.33
C LEU A 13 10.27 -25.18 -6.87
N GLU A 14 9.87 -26.30 -6.25
CA GLU A 14 10.24 -27.66 -6.67
C GLU A 14 9.55 -28.08 -7.97
N SER A 15 8.27 -27.73 -8.14
CA SER A 15 7.55 -27.95 -9.40
C SER A 15 8.09 -27.08 -10.54
N GLY A 16 8.72 -25.95 -10.19
CA GLY A 16 9.20 -24.97 -11.14
C GLY A 16 8.11 -24.03 -11.68
N ASP A 17 6.90 -24.08 -11.12
CA ASP A 17 5.78 -23.16 -11.44
C ASP A 17 6.17 -21.71 -11.20
N VAL A 18 7.02 -21.48 -10.20
CA VAL A 18 7.67 -20.20 -9.93
C VAL A 18 9.18 -20.39 -9.76
N LYS A 19 9.95 -19.34 -10.03
CA LYS A 19 11.42 -19.34 -9.85
C LYS A 19 11.89 -18.49 -8.68
N VAL A 20 11.01 -17.68 -8.10
CA VAL A 20 11.29 -16.85 -6.95
C VAL A 20 10.03 -16.65 -6.11
N VAL A 21 10.16 -16.72 -4.78
CA VAL A 21 9.10 -16.36 -3.83
C VAL A 21 9.50 -15.07 -3.11
N ILE A 22 8.70 -14.02 -3.28
CA ILE A 22 8.85 -12.73 -2.60
C ILE A 22 8.05 -12.81 -1.30
N GLY A 23 8.74 -12.77 -0.17
CA GLY A 23 8.12 -12.90 1.16
C GLY A 23 8.79 -12.03 2.22
N TYR A 24 8.56 -12.37 3.48
CA TYR A 24 9.19 -11.72 4.63
C TYR A 24 10.21 -12.68 5.23
N GLY A 25 11.32 -12.15 5.72
CA GLY A 25 12.32 -12.89 6.48
C GLY A 25 12.89 -12.04 7.59
N TRP A 26 13.58 -12.67 8.54
CA TRP A 26 14.28 -11.93 9.60
C TRP A 26 15.46 -11.13 9.05
N ASN A 27 15.67 -9.93 9.58
CA ASN A 27 16.99 -9.30 9.49
C ASN A 27 18.04 -10.14 10.25
N ARG A 28 19.33 -9.85 10.03
CA ARG A 28 20.43 -10.60 10.67
C ARG A 28 20.31 -10.71 12.20
N ALA A 29 19.84 -9.66 12.87
CA ALA A 29 19.69 -9.62 14.33
C ALA A 29 18.37 -10.25 14.83
N LYS A 30 17.47 -10.70 13.94
CA LYS A 30 16.13 -11.22 14.26
C LYS A 30 15.28 -10.27 15.12
N THR A 31 15.42 -8.96 14.89
CA THR A 31 14.69 -7.90 15.59
C THR A 31 13.56 -7.30 14.76
N ARG A 32 13.65 -7.43 13.43
CA ARG A 32 12.64 -6.95 12.49
C ARG A 32 12.56 -7.88 11.29
N THR A 33 11.41 -7.89 10.62
CA THR A 33 11.26 -8.53 9.33
C THR A 33 11.56 -7.55 8.20
N THR A 34 12.09 -8.10 7.12
CA THR A 34 12.39 -7.41 5.87
C THR A 34 11.95 -8.26 4.69
N PRO A 35 11.70 -7.67 3.51
CA PRO A 35 11.48 -8.44 2.31
C PRO A 35 12.64 -9.38 2.00
N VAL A 36 12.33 -10.60 1.55
CA VAL A 36 13.30 -11.61 1.10
C VAL A 36 12.84 -12.24 -0.20
N PHE A 37 13.79 -12.76 -0.98
CA PHE A 37 13.57 -13.41 -2.26
C PHE A 37 14.15 -14.83 -2.18
N ILE A 38 13.28 -15.83 -2.24
CA ILE A 38 13.67 -17.24 -2.10
C ILE A 38 13.63 -17.89 -3.48
N THR A 39 14.79 -18.30 -3.99
CA THR A 39 14.93 -18.94 -5.31
C THR A 39 15.27 -20.42 -5.23
N ARG A 40 15.59 -20.94 -4.04
CA ARG A 40 15.91 -22.34 -3.82
C ARG A 40 14.91 -22.95 -2.82
N PRO A 41 14.34 -24.13 -3.11
CA PRO A 41 13.46 -24.82 -2.18
C PRO A 41 14.05 -25.02 -0.77
N ALA A 42 15.36 -25.27 -0.67
CA ALA A 42 16.05 -25.45 0.60
C ALA A 42 16.11 -24.17 1.48
N ASP A 43 15.80 -23.00 0.92
CA ASP A 43 15.87 -21.72 1.62
C ASP A 43 14.51 -21.24 2.17
N VAL A 44 13.42 -22.01 2.00
CA VAL A 44 12.08 -21.60 2.43
C VAL A 44 11.96 -21.35 3.92
N ASP A 45 12.83 -21.95 4.75
CA ASP A 45 12.87 -21.71 6.20
C ASP A 45 13.25 -20.27 6.58
N LYS A 46 13.77 -19.48 5.62
CA LYS A 46 13.99 -18.04 5.80
C LYS A 46 12.69 -17.25 5.77
N LEU A 47 11.61 -17.80 5.23
CA LEU A 47 10.30 -17.16 5.22
C LEU A 47 9.71 -17.12 6.63
N VAL A 48 9.15 -15.98 7.00
CA VAL A 48 8.51 -15.77 8.29
C VAL A 48 7.13 -15.17 8.10
N TRP A 49 6.23 -15.49 9.03
CA TRP A 49 4.89 -14.92 9.07
C TRP A 49 4.49 -14.59 10.50
N ASN A 50 4.47 -13.29 10.82
CA ASN A 50 4.12 -12.78 12.14
C ASN A 50 3.71 -11.30 12.05
N PRO A 51 3.26 -10.66 13.15
CA PRO A 51 2.78 -9.27 13.13
C PRO A 51 3.81 -8.22 12.69
N LEU A 52 5.10 -8.58 12.58
CA LEU A 52 6.15 -7.69 12.06
C LEU A 52 6.17 -7.59 10.53
N CYS A 53 5.40 -8.40 9.80
CA CYS A 53 5.31 -8.41 8.33
C CYS A 53 4.60 -7.16 7.76
N VAL A 54 5.14 -5.99 8.08
CA VAL A 54 4.52 -4.67 7.89
C VAL A 54 4.62 -4.13 6.46
N ASN A 55 5.69 -4.49 5.74
CA ASN A 55 5.94 -3.95 4.39
C ASN A 55 4.84 -4.39 3.42
N ASN A 56 4.53 -3.57 2.43
CA ASN A 56 3.71 -3.99 1.29
C ASN A 56 4.62 -4.51 0.17
N LEU A 57 4.61 -5.82 -0.06
CA LEU A 57 5.52 -6.44 -1.04
C LEU A 57 5.12 -6.16 -2.50
N SER A 58 3.92 -5.65 -2.78
CA SER A 58 3.48 -5.32 -4.14
C SER A 58 4.37 -4.27 -4.83
N ILE A 59 5.18 -3.51 -4.07
CA ILE A 59 6.18 -2.59 -4.63
C ILE A 59 7.16 -3.31 -5.57
N TYR A 60 7.43 -4.59 -5.33
CA TYR A 60 8.33 -5.38 -6.16
C TYR A 60 7.72 -5.75 -7.52
N LEU A 61 6.40 -5.64 -7.68
CA LEU A 61 5.70 -5.84 -8.96
C LEU A 61 5.63 -4.56 -9.80
N THR A 62 6.50 -3.58 -9.54
CA THR A 62 6.49 -2.27 -10.22
C THR A 62 7.80 -2.02 -10.97
N ARG A 63 8.58 -1.00 -10.59
CA ARG A 63 9.87 -0.64 -11.23
C ARG A 63 10.88 -1.78 -11.26
N LYS A 64 10.81 -2.69 -10.29
CA LYS A 64 11.71 -3.84 -10.15
C LYS A 64 11.16 -5.12 -10.75
N PHE A 65 9.98 -5.07 -11.35
CA PHE A 65 9.33 -6.27 -11.84
C PHE A 65 10.09 -6.93 -12.99
N LYS A 66 10.66 -6.14 -13.91
CA LYS A 66 11.52 -6.65 -14.99
C LYS A 66 12.74 -7.41 -14.45
N ASP A 67 13.40 -6.87 -13.42
CA ASP A 67 14.54 -7.52 -12.74
C ASP A 67 14.12 -8.85 -12.09
N ILE A 68 12.90 -8.92 -11.55
CA ILE A 68 12.35 -10.12 -10.91
C ILE A 68 11.94 -11.16 -11.96
N LEU A 69 11.28 -10.75 -13.04
CA LEU A 69 10.91 -11.63 -14.15
C LEU A 69 12.14 -12.26 -14.81
N ALA A 70 13.29 -11.58 -14.79
CA ALA A 70 14.56 -12.16 -15.24
C ALA A 70 15.03 -13.36 -14.40
N LEU A 71 14.58 -13.49 -13.14
CA LEU A 71 14.75 -14.71 -12.33
C LEU A 71 13.75 -15.80 -12.74
N GLY A 72 12.62 -15.41 -13.33
CA GLY A 72 11.50 -16.25 -13.75
C GLY A 72 10.19 -15.83 -13.06
N LYS A 73 9.10 -16.53 -13.36
CA LYS A 73 7.77 -16.23 -12.82
C LYS A 73 7.81 -16.16 -11.27
N PRO A 74 7.41 -15.05 -10.63
CA PRO A 74 7.42 -14.93 -9.18
C PRO A 74 6.14 -15.46 -8.52
N ALA A 75 6.27 -15.95 -7.29
CA ALA A 75 5.19 -15.93 -6.30
C ALA A 75 5.39 -14.75 -5.34
N ILE A 76 4.30 -14.15 -4.85
CA ILE A 76 4.31 -13.08 -3.86
C ILE A 76 3.42 -13.45 -2.66
N VAL A 77 3.98 -13.32 -1.45
CA VAL A 77 3.23 -13.45 -0.21
C VAL A 77 2.50 -12.15 0.09
N ALA A 78 1.18 -12.17 0.18
CA ALA A 78 0.37 -10.96 0.23
C ALA A 78 -0.67 -11.00 1.36
N LYS A 79 -0.70 -9.93 2.16
CA LYS A 79 -1.86 -9.59 3.01
C LYS A 79 -3.00 -9.09 2.13
N GLY A 80 -4.25 -9.11 2.58
CA GLY A 80 -5.35 -8.51 1.81
C GLY A 80 -5.14 -7.05 1.44
N CYS A 81 -4.48 -6.25 2.31
CA CYS A 81 -4.11 -4.87 1.95
C CYS A 81 -3.00 -4.78 0.87
N ASP A 82 -2.15 -5.80 0.75
CA ASP A 82 -1.15 -5.87 -0.32
C ASP A 82 -1.84 -6.29 -1.62
N ILE A 83 -2.77 -7.25 -1.54
CA ILE A 83 -3.61 -7.71 -2.66
C ILE A 83 -4.40 -6.55 -3.25
N ARG A 84 -4.97 -5.66 -2.43
CA ARG A 84 -5.63 -4.45 -2.97
C ARG A 84 -4.73 -3.65 -3.90
N ASN A 85 -3.44 -3.51 -3.59
CA ASN A 85 -2.51 -2.82 -4.47
C ASN A 85 -2.20 -3.63 -5.72
N ILE A 86 -2.06 -4.96 -5.61
CA ILE A 86 -1.85 -5.86 -6.76
C ILE A 86 -3.03 -5.76 -7.72
N VAL A 87 -4.26 -5.76 -7.20
CA VAL A 87 -5.49 -5.57 -7.99
C VAL A 87 -5.45 -4.24 -8.74
N VAL A 88 -5.07 -3.13 -8.08
CA VAL A 88 -4.93 -1.84 -8.78
C VAL A 88 -3.89 -1.93 -9.91
N LEU A 89 -2.73 -2.56 -9.67
CA LEU A 89 -1.71 -2.77 -10.71
C LEU A 89 -2.24 -3.58 -11.90
N ILE A 90 -3.11 -4.56 -11.66
CA ILE A 90 -3.77 -5.34 -12.72
C ILE A 90 -4.77 -4.47 -13.48
N THR A 91 -5.67 -3.77 -12.78
CA THR A 91 -6.69 -2.90 -13.40
C THR A 91 -6.08 -1.78 -14.25
N GLU A 92 -4.88 -1.33 -13.90
CA GLU A 92 -4.13 -0.28 -14.62
C GLU A 92 -3.12 -0.86 -15.63
N ALA A 93 -3.22 -2.16 -15.93
CA ALA A 93 -2.40 -2.88 -16.88
C ALA A 93 -0.88 -2.74 -16.65
N GLN A 94 -0.46 -2.55 -15.39
CA GLN A 94 0.96 -2.52 -15.03
C GLN A 94 1.57 -3.92 -14.93
N ILE A 95 0.73 -4.89 -14.56
CA ILE A 95 1.02 -6.32 -14.62
C ILE A 95 -0.23 -7.04 -15.11
N LYS A 96 -0.07 -8.25 -15.66
CA LYS A 96 -1.17 -9.16 -15.90
C LYS A 96 -1.39 -10.06 -14.68
N ARG A 97 -2.60 -10.59 -14.51
CA ARG A 97 -2.94 -11.45 -13.36
C ARG A 97 -2.08 -12.71 -13.32
N GLU A 98 -1.74 -13.24 -14.48
CA GLU A 98 -0.93 -14.44 -14.68
C GLU A 98 0.58 -14.21 -14.51
N ASP A 99 1.05 -12.97 -14.44
CA ASP A 99 2.48 -12.65 -14.35
C ASP A 99 3.06 -13.00 -12.97
N ALA A 100 2.23 -13.15 -11.93
CA ALA A 100 2.65 -13.53 -10.58
C ALA A 100 1.65 -14.45 -9.89
N VAL A 101 2.16 -15.43 -9.15
CA VAL A 101 1.34 -16.27 -8.25
C VAL A 101 1.14 -15.53 -6.93
N ILE A 102 -0.09 -15.35 -6.49
CA ILE A 102 -0.43 -14.65 -5.25
C ILE A 102 -0.70 -15.68 -4.15
N ILE A 103 0.20 -15.76 -3.17
CA ILE A 103 0.01 -16.53 -1.93
C ILE A 103 -0.63 -15.59 -0.91
N GLY A 104 -1.96 -15.62 -0.85
CA GLY A 104 -2.76 -14.85 0.08
C GLY A 104 -2.64 -15.40 1.51
N MET A 105 -2.36 -14.51 2.46
CA MET A 105 -2.29 -14.85 3.87
C MET A 105 -3.44 -14.18 4.64
N THR A 106 -4.18 -14.94 5.44
CA THR A 106 -5.12 -14.34 6.40
C THR A 106 -4.33 -13.55 7.45
N CYS A 107 -4.85 -12.37 7.81
CA CYS A 107 -4.09 -11.36 8.56
C CYS A 107 -4.93 -10.74 9.66
N GLU A 108 -4.52 -10.93 10.92
CA GLU A 108 -5.15 -10.32 12.10
C GLU A 108 -4.69 -8.89 12.41
N GLY A 109 -3.86 -8.33 11.52
CA GLY A 109 -3.23 -7.04 11.70
C GLY A 109 -1.71 -7.15 11.81
N VAL A 110 -1.06 -6.00 11.80
CA VAL A 110 0.39 -5.86 11.93
C VAL A 110 0.69 -4.78 12.96
N VAL A 111 1.92 -4.74 13.47
CA VAL A 111 2.34 -3.63 14.33
C VAL A 111 2.62 -2.35 13.53
N TYR A 112 2.33 -1.20 14.12
CA TYR A 112 2.66 0.11 13.53
C TYR A 112 4.18 0.33 13.49
N ARG A 113 4.89 -0.10 14.53
CA ARG A 113 6.35 -0.09 14.63
C ARG A 113 6.85 -1.46 15.07
N GLN A 114 7.83 -2.00 14.35
CA GLN A 114 8.31 -3.36 14.57
C GLN A 114 8.95 -3.54 15.96
N GLU A 115 9.53 -2.48 16.50
CA GLU A 115 10.21 -2.46 17.80
C GLU A 115 9.24 -2.66 18.99
N LEU A 116 7.94 -2.41 18.79
CA LEU A 116 6.91 -2.54 19.82
C LEU A 116 6.49 -3.99 20.08
N TRP A 117 6.75 -4.90 19.17
CA TRP A 117 6.29 -6.28 19.31
C TRP A 117 7.16 -7.07 20.28
N LYS A 118 6.51 -7.71 21.27
CA LYS A 118 7.15 -8.55 22.30
C LYS A 118 6.53 -9.95 22.40
N GLY A 119 5.92 -10.43 21.31
CA GLY A 119 5.35 -11.78 21.19
C GLY A 119 3.83 -11.83 20.99
N GLY A 120 3.09 -10.79 21.38
CA GLY A 120 1.64 -10.69 21.17
C GLY A 120 1.25 -9.44 20.38
N LEU A 121 0.27 -9.56 19.48
CA LEU A 121 -0.35 -8.42 18.81
C LEU A 121 -1.50 -7.90 19.65
N LYS A 122 -1.45 -6.62 20.01
CA LYS A 122 -2.52 -5.94 20.75
C LYS A 122 -3.07 -4.75 19.96
N PRO A 123 -4.33 -4.33 20.20
CA PRO A 123 -4.92 -3.17 19.51
C PRO A 123 -4.07 -1.90 19.55
N GLU A 124 -3.50 -1.55 20.70
CA GLU A 124 -2.73 -0.31 20.90
C GLU A 124 -1.43 -0.22 20.08
N MET A 125 -0.93 -1.34 19.57
CA MET A 125 0.26 -1.38 18.71
C MET A 125 -0.08 -1.53 17.23
N MET A 126 -1.36 -1.62 16.85
CA MET A 126 -1.79 -1.70 15.46
C MET A 126 -1.91 -0.31 14.81
N PRO A 127 -1.67 -0.19 13.50
CA PRO A 127 -1.96 1.04 12.76
C PRO A 127 -3.47 1.21 12.58
N THR A 128 -3.93 2.46 12.40
CA THR A 128 -5.36 2.79 12.16
C THR A 128 -6.01 1.95 11.06
N LYS A 129 -5.28 1.63 9.98
CA LYS A 129 -5.79 0.77 8.90
C LYS A 129 -6.23 -0.63 9.38
N CYS A 130 -5.57 -1.21 10.38
CA CYS A 130 -5.85 -2.57 10.86
C CYS A 130 -7.12 -2.64 11.73
N HIS A 131 -7.46 -1.55 12.43
CA HIS A 131 -8.71 -1.43 13.18
C HIS A 131 -9.94 -1.33 12.29
N ASN A 132 -9.76 -0.94 11.03
CA ASN A 132 -10.82 -0.72 10.05
C ASN A 132 -10.69 -1.63 8.83
N CYS A 133 -9.90 -2.71 8.96
CA CYS A 133 -9.56 -3.58 7.85
C CYS A 133 -10.72 -4.52 7.52
N ASP A 134 -11.24 -4.41 6.31
CA ASP A 134 -12.28 -5.27 5.73
C ASP A 134 -11.71 -6.38 4.83
N VAL A 135 -10.38 -6.38 4.61
CA VAL A 135 -9.66 -7.36 3.79
C VAL A 135 -8.69 -8.21 4.63
N ARG A 136 -9.12 -8.65 5.83
CA ARG A 136 -8.32 -9.61 6.63
C ARG A 136 -8.23 -10.99 5.98
N ASN A 137 -9.24 -11.33 5.19
CA ASN A 137 -9.28 -12.51 4.35
C ASN A 137 -8.85 -12.12 2.92
N PRO A 138 -7.85 -12.79 2.31
CA PRO A 138 -7.47 -12.58 0.92
C PRO A 138 -8.68 -12.73 -0.02
N HIS A 139 -8.97 -11.69 -0.80
CA HIS A 139 -10.11 -11.66 -1.74
C HIS A 139 -9.73 -12.03 -3.18
N VAL A 140 -8.46 -11.83 -3.57
CA VAL A 140 -7.91 -12.25 -4.86
C VAL A 140 -6.56 -12.92 -4.62
N SER A 141 -6.50 -14.24 -4.75
CA SER A 141 -5.27 -15.02 -4.59
C SER A 141 -5.35 -16.38 -5.28
N ASP A 142 -4.21 -16.96 -5.64
CA ASP A 142 -4.12 -18.32 -6.19
C ASP A 142 -4.19 -19.38 -5.08
N PHE A 143 -3.60 -19.04 -3.92
CA PHE A 143 -3.64 -19.87 -2.72
C PHE A 143 -3.95 -19.01 -1.52
N THR A 144 -4.79 -19.51 -0.61
CA THR A 144 -5.09 -18.85 0.65
C THR A 144 -4.57 -19.70 1.81
N ILE A 145 -3.77 -19.09 2.69
CA ILE A 145 -3.18 -19.74 3.86
C ILE A 145 -3.64 -19.04 5.12
N GLY A 146 -4.11 -19.84 6.06
CA GLY A 146 -4.60 -19.40 7.37
C GLY A 146 -6.10 -19.55 7.49
N GLU A 147 -6.57 -19.57 8.74
CA GLU A 147 -7.99 -19.67 9.03
C GLU A 147 -8.68 -18.36 8.67
N ARG A 148 -9.93 -18.48 8.23
CA ARG A 148 -10.75 -17.33 7.87
C ARG A 148 -10.95 -16.46 9.11
N SER A 149 -10.50 -15.21 9.04
CA SER A 149 -10.73 -14.23 10.09
C SER A 149 -12.22 -13.95 10.21
N THR A 150 -12.72 -13.95 11.45
CA THR A 150 -14.09 -13.58 11.82
C THR A 150 -14.21 -12.10 12.19
N PHE A 151 -13.13 -11.34 12.08
CA PHE A 151 -13.13 -9.91 12.36
C PHE A 151 -14.08 -9.18 11.39
N THR A 152 -14.98 -8.40 11.98
CA THR A 152 -15.81 -7.45 11.26
C THR A 152 -15.32 -6.04 11.58
N PRO A 153 -15.02 -5.20 10.56
CA PRO A 153 -14.67 -3.82 10.81
C PRO A 153 -15.84 -3.09 11.50
N PRO A 154 -15.58 -2.07 12.34
CA PRO A 154 -16.64 -1.30 12.97
C PRO A 154 -17.49 -0.58 11.93
N GLU A 155 -18.80 -0.43 12.19
CA GLU A 155 -19.72 0.28 11.29
C GLU A 155 -19.25 1.71 11.01
N THR A 156 -18.77 2.40 12.04
CA THR A 156 -18.14 3.70 11.92
C THR A 156 -16.62 3.53 12.02
N PRO A 157 -15.84 4.00 11.02
CA PRO A 157 -14.40 3.94 11.09
C PRO A 157 -13.82 4.67 12.31
N THR A 158 -12.87 4.03 12.98
CA THR A 158 -12.27 4.50 14.24
C THR A 158 -10.79 4.84 14.10
N GLY A 159 -10.30 5.72 14.97
CA GLY A 159 -8.90 6.02 15.13
C GLY A 159 -8.46 7.36 14.55
N MET A 160 -7.26 7.77 14.96
CA MET A 160 -6.74 9.14 14.83
C MET A 160 -6.87 9.76 13.42
N VAL A 161 -6.75 8.97 12.36
CA VAL A 161 -6.89 9.48 10.98
C VAL A 161 -8.32 9.99 10.72
N PHE A 162 -9.35 9.24 11.11
CA PHE A 162 -10.74 9.61 10.87
C PHE A 162 -11.18 10.76 11.76
N ASP A 163 -10.76 10.78 13.02
CA ASP A 163 -11.03 11.88 13.94
C ASP A 163 -10.40 13.18 13.46
N LYS A 164 -9.16 13.12 12.97
CA LYS A 164 -8.48 14.28 12.37
C LYS A 164 -9.12 14.75 11.08
N ILE A 165 -9.64 13.86 10.24
CA ILE A 165 -10.39 14.29 9.04
C ILE A 165 -11.61 15.10 9.43
N LYS A 166 -12.41 14.61 10.40
CA LYS A 166 -13.58 15.34 10.90
C LYS A 166 -13.20 16.72 11.44
N ALA A 167 -12.11 16.81 12.21
CA ALA A 167 -11.61 18.07 12.72
C ALA A 167 -11.17 19.03 11.61
N ILE A 168 -10.49 18.55 10.57
CA ILE A 168 -10.03 19.36 9.43
C ILE A 168 -11.19 19.78 8.52
N ASP A 169 -12.20 18.93 8.36
CA ASP A 169 -13.40 19.26 7.56
C ASP A 169 -14.25 20.35 8.22
N ALA A 170 -14.16 20.49 9.55
CA ALA A 170 -14.82 21.56 10.30
C ALA A 170 -14.06 22.90 10.30
N MET A 171 -12.80 22.92 9.84
CA MET A 171 -12.01 24.14 9.72
C MET A 171 -12.51 25.01 8.57
N ASP A 172 -12.32 26.33 8.70
CA ASP A 172 -12.51 27.21 7.56
C ASP A 172 -11.41 27.01 6.49
N ALA A 173 -11.60 27.64 5.33
CA ALA A 173 -10.67 27.49 4.21
C ALA A 173 -9.23 27.94 4.55
N SER A 174 -9.08 29.02 5.32
CA SER A 174 -7.78 29.60 5.68
C SER A 174 -7.08 28.74 6.74
N GLU A 175 -7.81 28.30 7.75
CA GLU A 175 -7.32 27.38 8.79
C GLU A 175 -6.83 26.07 8.20
N ARG A 176 -7.66 25.45 7.33
CA ARG A 176 -7.31 24.22 6.63
C ARG A 176 -6.11 24.40 5.71
N TRP A 177 -6.03 25.53 5.01
CA TRP A 177 -4.86 25.86 4.18
C TRP A 177 -3.59 25.94 5.03
N ASN A 178 -3.63 26.68 6.14
CA ASN A 178 -2.51 26.85 7.05
C ASN A 178 -2.07 25.52 7.67
N PHE A 179 -3.02 24.65 8.03
CA PHE A 179 -2.72 23.29 8.48
C PHE A 179 -1.88 22.52 7.46
N TRP A 180 -2.33 22.43 6.20
CA TRP A 180 -1.62 21.66 5.18
C TRP A 180 -0.28 22.28 4.78
N VAL A 181 -0.22 23.61 4.63
CA VAL A 181 1.04 24.32 4.36
C VAL A 181 2.04 24.07 5.50
N GLY A 182 1.57 24.13 6.75
CA GLY A 182 2.37 23.81 7.94
C GLY A 182 2.91 22.38 7.92
N GLU A 183 2.05 21.39 7.70
CA GLU A 183 2.44 19.97 7.63
C GLU A 183 3.44 19.70 6.50
N PHE A 184 3.19 20.23 5.29
CA PHE A 184 4.05 20.00 4.13
C PHE A 184 5.35 20.80 4.16
N SER A 185 5.42 21.92 4.88
CA SER A 185 6.66 22.70 5.02
C SER A 185 7.82 21.88 5.60
N ARG A 186 7.52 20.88 6.44
CA ARG A 186 8.51 19.95 7.03
C ARG A 186 9.13 18.98 6.02
N CYS A 187 8.59 18.88 4.81
CA CYS A 187 9.04 17.91 3.82
C CYS A 187 10.48 18.22 3.37
N ILE A 188 11.36 17.23 3.51
CA ILE A 188 12.76 17.32 3.07
C ILE A 188 12.98 16.77 1.64
N LYS A 189 11.90 16.46 0.91
CA LYS A 189 11.94 15.85 -0.44
C LYS A 189 12.86 14.64 -0.58
N CYS A 190 12.92 13.79 0.45
CA CYS A 190 13.63 12.50 0.37
C CYS A 190 12.93 11.48 -0.55
N TYR A 191 11.68 11.74 -0.95
CA TYR A 191 10.85 10.89 -1.79
C TYR A 191 10.64 9.45 -1.29
N ALA A 192 10.90 9.15 -0.02
CA ALA A 192 10.64 7.83 0.56
C ALA A 192 9.17 7.39 0.39
N CYS A 193 8.23 8.34 0.52
CA CYS A 193 6.80 8.12 0.30
C CYS A 193 6.43 7.74 -1.16
N ARG A 194 7.27 8.12 -2.14
CA ARG A 194 7.16 7.69 -3.55
C ARG A 194 7.80 6.31 -3.73
N GLN A 195 8.99 6.11 -3.17
CA GLN A 195 9.75 4.86 -3.38
C GLN A 195 9.07 3.65 -2.74
N VAL A 196 8.35 3.84 -1.64
CA VAL A 196 7.63 2.76 -0.95
C VAL A 196 6.23 2.47 -1.52
N CYS A 197 5.69 3.38 -2.34
CA CYS A 197 4.31 3.26 -2.81
C CYS A 197 4.25 2.48 -4.12
N SER A 198 3.60 1.31 -4.10
CA SER A 198 3.45 0.47 -5.30
C SER A 198 2.61 1.13 -6.40
N LEU A 199 1.79 2.12 -6.06
CA LEU A 199 0.96 2.85 -7.03
C LEU A 199 1.67 4.08 -7.61
N CYS A 200 2.89 4.36 -7.15
CA CYS A 200 3.81 5.31 -7.77
C CYS A 200 4.83 4.54 -8.61
N TYR A 201 4.41 3.95 -9.74
CA TYR A 201 5.24 3.04 -10.55
C TYR A 201 5.90 3.68 -11.78
N CYS A 202 5.68 4.98 -12.06
CA CYS A 202 6.26 5.65 -13.24
C CYS A 202 7.78 5.40 -13.34
N GLU A 203 8.23 5.00 -14.53
CA GLU A 203 9.67 4.84 -14.85
C GLU A 203 10.38 6.20 -14.84
N ARG A 204 9.70 7.26 -15.31
CA ARG A 204 10.18 8.64 -15.31
C ARG A 204 9.23 9.51 -14.50
N CYS A 205 9.69 10.06 -13.37
CA CYS A 205 8.85 10.91 -12.53
C CYS A 205 9.05 12.39 -12.87
N ILE A 206 7.97 13.18 -12.83
CA ILE A 206 8.04 14.63 -13.07
C ILE A 206 8.92 15.38 -12.04
N THR A 207 9.09 14.82 -10.84
CA THR A 207 10.00 15.35 -9.81
C THR A 207 11.48 15.21 -10.17
N GLU A 208 11.81 14.38 -11.16
CA GLU A 208 13.17 14.15 -11.64
C GLU A 208 13.42 14.88 -12.97
N LYS A 209 12.47 15.71 -13.41
CA LYS A 209 12.56 16.48 -14.66
C LYS A 209 12.92 17.92 -14.36
N ASN A 210 13.94 18.41 -15.07
CA ASN A 210 14.33 19.81 -15.06
C ASN A 210 13.72 20.59 -16.23
N MET A 211 13.17 19.91 -17.26
CA MET A 211 12.53 20.54 -18.41
C MET A 211 11.33 19.72 -18.92
N PRO A 212 10.11 20.30 -18.93
CA PRO A 212 9.69 21.42 -18.07
C PRO A 212 9.80 21.03 -16.58
N GLN A 213 10.14 21.99 -15.71
CA GLN A 213 10.18 21.77 -14.27
C GLN A 213 8.83 22.14 -13.64
N TRP A 214 7.96 21.16 -13.43
CA TRP A 214 6.65 21.37 -12.79
C TRP A 214 6.72 21.34 -11.27
N ILE A 215 7.66 20.56 -10.74
CA ILE A 215 7.91 20.42 -9.30
C ILE A 215 9.38 20.73 -9.09
N GLU A 216 9.66 21.81 -8.36
CA GLU A 216 11.02 22.17 -7.97
C GLU A 216 11.69 21.00 -7.23
N THR A 217 12.99 20.82 -7.40
CA THR A 217 13.72 19.69 -6.80
C THR A 217 14.19 19.99 -5.38
N SER A 218 14.50 21.24 -5.05
CA SER A 218 14.93 21.68 -3.73
C SER A 218 13.80 21.61 -2.71
N ALA A 219 14.11 21.33 -1.44
CA ALA A 219 13.13 21.37 -0.36
C ALA A 219 12.86 22.83 0.04
N HIS A 220 11.66 23.33 -0.28
CA HIS A 220 11.19 24.66 0.11
C HIS A 220 9.64 24.66 0.06
N PRO A 221 8.97 25.60 0.74
CA PRO A 221 7.51 25.54 0.95
C PRO A 221 6.68 25.34 -0.32
N ARG A 222 6.93 26.14 -1.37
CA ARG A 222 6.20 26.03 -2.65
C ARG A 222 6.37 24.65 -3.28
N GLY A 223 7.60 24.18 -3.44
CA GLY A 223 7.87 22.89 -4.07
C GLY A 223 7.43 21.70 -3.21
N ASN A 224 7.45 21.84 -1.88
CA ASN A 224 6.92 20.83 -0.96
C ASN A 224 5.40 20.70 -1.10
N LEU A 225 4.70 21.83 -1.14
CA LEU A 225 3.26 21.88 -1.37
C LEU A 225 2.92 21.25 -2.73
N SER A 226 3.58 21.68 -3.81
CA SER A 226 3.38 21.12 -5.16
C SER A 226 3.56 19.61 -5.18
N TRP A 227 4.63 19.08 -4.58
CA TRP A 227 4.85 17.63 -4.52
C TRP A 227 3.73 16.88 -3.80
N ASN A 228 3.35 17.32 -2.60
CA ASN A 228 2.36 16.60 -1.81
C ASN A 228 0.96 16.65 -2.46
N LEU A 229 0.59 17.79 -3.05
CA LEU A 229 -0.66 17.94 -3.80
C LEU A 229 -0.66 17.10 -5.08
N THR A 230 0.38 17.21 -5.92
CA THR A 230 0.47 16.41 -7.16
C THR A 230 0.44 14.92 -6.84
N ARG A 231 1.15 14.47 -5.81
CA ARG A 231 1.12 13.06 -5.39
C ARG A 231 -0.26 12.63 -4.91
N ALA A 232 -0.94 13.43 -4.10
CA ALA A 232 -2.30 13.12 -3.65
C ALA A 232 -3.24 12.99 -4.86
N MET A 233 -3.19 13.94 -5.79
CA MET A 233 -3.98 13.93 -7.03
C MET A 233 -3.68 12.70 -7.91
N HIS A 234 -2.41 12.33 -8.09
CA HIS A 234 -2.02 11.14 -8.85
C HIS A 234 -2.50 9.82 -8.22
N LEU A 235 -2.92 9.83 -6.94
CA LEU A 235 -3.40 8.65 -6.22
C LEU A 235 -4.91 8.66 -6.00
N VAL A 236 -5.63 9.70 -6.44
CA VAL A 236 -7.10 9.77 -6.34
C VAL A 236 -7.71 8.61 -7.12
N GLY A 237 -8.61 7.85 -6.49
CA GLY A 237 -9.20 6.64 -7.05
C GLY A 237 -8.27 5.42 -7.08
N ARG A 238 -6.99 5.58 -6.72
CA ARG A 238 -5.97 4.51 -6.77
C ARG A 238 -5.54 4.07 -5.38
N CYS A 239 -5.48 5.00 -4.42
CA CYS A 239 -5.03 4.70 -3.07
C CYS A 239 -5.92 3.64 -2.38
N THR A 240 -5.28 2.61 -1.82
CA THR A 240 -5.91 1.50 -1.09
C THR A 240 -5.80 1.65 0.42
N PHE A 241 -5.31 2.80 0.91
CA PHE A 241 -5.05 3.07 2.32
C PHE A 241 -4.04 2.09 2.99
N CYS A 242 -3.06 1.59 2.23
CA CYS A 242 -2.06 0.65 2.76
C CYS A 242 -1.09 1.23 3.81
N GLY A 243 -1.00 2.55 3.95
CA GLY A 243 -0.26 3.23 5.03
C GLY A 243 1.26 3.39 4.83
N GLU A 244 1.83 2.81 3.78
CA GLU A 244 3.28 2.72 3.59
C GLU A 244 3.96 4.09 3.46
N CYS A 245 3.28 5.06 2.83
CA CYS A 245 3.85 6.37 2.55
C CYS A 245 4.09 7.20 3.82
N GLU A 246 3.19 7.12 4.79
CA GLU A 246 3.34 7.74 6.11
C GLU A 246 4.37 7.00 6.94
N ARG A 247 4.34 5.66 6.93
CA ARG A 247 5.33 4.82 7.63
C ARG A 247 6.77 5.11 7.19
N ALA A 248 6.98 5.39 5.91
CA ALA A 248 8.30 5.68 5.36
C ALA A 248 8.74 7.14 5.51
N CYS A 249 7.88 8.04 6.00
CA CYS A 249 8.20 9.47 6.09
C CYS A 249 9.12 9.74 7.30
N PRO A 250 10.37 10.18 7.11
CA PRO A 250 11.30 10.41 8.23
C PRO A 250 10.93 11.62 9.08
N VAL A 251 10.08 12.51 8.57
CA VAL A 251 9.62 13.75 9.23
C VAL A 251 8.15 13.68 9.65
N ASN A 252 7.57 12.46 9.68
CA ASN A 252 6.23 12.17 10.19
C ASN A 252 5.13 13.07 9.61
N ILE A 253 5.15 13.34 8.31
CA ILE A 253 4.03 14.00 7.63
C ILE A 253 2.87 12.99 7.58
N PRO A 254 1.64 13.39 7.99
CA PRO A 254 0.47 12.51 8.05
C PRO A 254 -0.12 12.28 6.64
N LEU A 255 0.66 11.65 5.76
CA LEU A 255 0.27 11.44 4.37
C LEU A 255 -0.98 10.56 4.24
N ASN A 256 -1.28 9.69 5.21
CA ASN A 256 -2.51 8.91 5.16
C ASN A 256 -3.74 9.78 5.36
N LEU A 257 -3.62 10.93 6.02
CA LEU A 257 -4.73 11.84 6.28
C LEU A 257 -5.31 12.41 4.98
N VAL A 258 -4.45 12.98 4.12
CA VAL A 258 -4.87 13.51 2.82
C VAL A 258 -5.38 12.38 1.91
N ASN A 259 -4.68 11.24 1.88
CA ASN A 259 -5.06 10.14 1.00
C ASN A 259 -6.38 9.48 1.43
N GLN A 260 -6.65 9.37 2.74
CA GLN A 260 -7.93 8.87 3.25
C GLN A 260 -9.07 9.83 2.98
N LYS A 261 -8.83 11.14 3.08
CA LYS A 261 -9.82 12.14 2.66
C LYS A 261 -10.15 12.00 1.19
N MET A 262 -9.14 11.83 0.32
CA MET A 262 -9.39 11.60 -1.12
C MET A 262 -10.16 10.31 -1.38
N ILE A 263 -9.91 9.24 -0.61
CA ILE A 263 -10.71 8.00 -0.69
C ILE A 263 -12.17 8.26 -0.34
N GLN A 264 -12.46 9.02 0.74
CA GLN A 264 -13.84 9.36 1.11
C GLN A 264 -14.54 10.22 0.05
N VAL A 265 -13.83 11.15 -0.58
CA VAL A 265 -14.37 11.96 -1.68
C VAL A 265 -14.73 11.08 -2.87
N VAL A 266 -13.85 10.15 -3.25
CA VAL A 266 -14.10 9.23 -4.36
C VAL A 266 -15.25 8.27 -4.07
N ASP A 267 -15.31 7.71 -2.86
CA ASP A 267 -16.41 6.83 -2.44
C ASP A 267 -17.75 7.59 -2.48
N SER A 268 -17.79 8.83 -2.00
CA SER A 268 -19.02 9.64 -1.99
C SER A 268 -19.48 10.05 -3.39
N ALA A 269 -18.54 10.38 -4.29
CA ALA A 269 -18.85 10.87 -5.63
C ALA A 269 -19.14 9.73 -6.62
N PHE A 270 -18.41 8.62 -6.53
CA PHE A 270 -18.39 7.55 -7.54
C PHE A 270 -18.76 6.17 -7.00
N GLU A 271 -19.07 6.03 -5.70
CA GLU A 271 -19.36 4.75 -5.03
C GLU A 271 -18.24 3.71 -5.27
N PHE A 272 -17.01 4.20 -5.35
CA PHE A 272 -15.85 3.42 -5.77
C PHE A 272 -14.83 3.23 -4.66
N LYS A 273 -14.40 1.98 -4.47
CA LYS A 273 -13.30 1.61 -3.58
C LYS A 273 -12.20 0.88 -4.34
N SER A 274 -10.97 1.39 -4.20
CA SER A 274 -9.84 0.89 -4.99
C SER A 274 -9.36 -0.50 -4.55
N GLY A 275 -9.08 -1.38 -5.50
CA GLY A 275 -8.38 -2.65 -5.25
C GLY A 275 -9.23 -3.84 -4.80
N TYR A 276 -10.55 -3.80 -4.92
CA TYR A 276 -11.43 -4.94 -4.56
C TYR A 276 -11.74 -5.87 -5.74
N ASP A 277 -11.73 -5.34 -6.96
CA ASP A 277 -12.06 -6.08 -8.17
C ASP A 277 -11.03 -5.76 -9.26
N GLU A 278 -10.52 -6.82 -9.91
CA GLU A 278 -9.55 -6.73 -11.00
C GLU A 278 -10.17 -6.28 -12.33
N LYS A 279 -11.51 -6.22 -12.41
CA LYS A 279 -12.26 -5.80 -13.59
C LYS A 279 -12.81 -4.38 -13.50
N THR A 280 -12.87 -3.82 -12.29
CA THR A 280 -13.42 -2.47 -12.08
C THR A 280 -12.30 -1.45 -12.12
N HIS A 281 -12.27 -0.63 -13.17
CA HIS A 281 -11.29 0.43 -13.33
C HIS A 281 -11.56 1.64 -12.41
N PRO A 282 -10.51 2.35 -11.94
CA PRO A 282 -10.66 3.59 -11.19
C PRO A 282 -11.43 4.68 -11.95
N PRO A 283 -12.24 5.51 -11.26
CA PRO A 283 -13.03 6.57 -11.90
C PRO A 283 -12.20 7.56 -12.71
N MET A 284 -10.97 7.84 -12.29
CA MET A 284 -10.11 8.83 -12.95
C MET A 284 -9.52 8.36 -14.30
N ILE A 285 -9.77 7.11 -14.71
CA ILE A 285 -9.27 6.55 -15.97
C ILE A 285 -10.39 6.04 -16.88
N VAL A 286 -11.65 6.19 -16.48
CA VAL A 286 -12.83 5.80 -17.25
C VAL A 286 -13.72 7.01 -17.41
N PHE A 287 -14.30 7.18 -18.60
CA PHE A 287 -15.36 8.14 -18.83
C PHE A 287 -16.70 7.41 -18.84
N LYS A 288 -17.68 7.92 -18.09
CA LYS A 288 -19.07 7.45 -18.15
C LYS A 288 -19.99 8.61 -18.49
N PRO A 289 -20.88 8.48 -19.51
CA PRO A 289 -21.82 9.53 -19.87
C PRO A 289 -22.84 9.88 -18.76
N ASP A 290 -23.03 8.99 -17.79
CA ASP A 290 -23.96 9.12 -16.67
C ASP A 290 -23.26 9.46 -15.33
N ASP A 291 -21.99 9.88 -15.37
CA ASP A 291 -21.31 10.40 -14.18
C ASP A 291 -22.02 11.66 -13.66
N LYS A 292 -22.04 11.83 -12.33
CA LYS A 292 -22.70 12.95 -11.67
C LYS A 292 -21.94 14.25 -11.94
N ASP A 293 -22.53 15.16 -12.73
CA ASP A 293 -21.98 16.48 -13.05
C ASP A 293 -22.29 17.56 -11.99
N ASP A 294 -22.59 17.17 -10.75
CA ASP A 294 -23.06 18.04 -9.66
C ASP A 294 -22.08 19.18 -9.28
N PHE A 295 -20.85 19.15 -9.81
CA PHE A 295 -19.79 20.13 -9.62
C PHE A 295 -19.77 21.24 -10.69
N ILE A 296 -20.44 21.05 -11.84
CA ILE A 296 -20.67 22.11 -12.83
C ILE A 296 -22.00 22.78 -12.45
N LYS A 297 -21.90 23.89 -11.72
CA LYS A 297 -23.04 24.73 -11.35
C LYS A 297 -22.95 26.09 -12.01
#